data_AF-A0A7W1RDU1-F1
#
_entry.id   AF-A0A7W1RDU1-F1
#
_cell.length_a   1.000
_cell.length_b   1.000
_cell.length_c   1.000
_cell.angle_alpha   90.00
_cell.angle_beta   90.00
_cell.angle_gamma   90.00
#
_symmetry.space_group_name_H-M   'P 1'
#
loop_
_entity.id
_entity.type
_entity.pdbx_description
1 polymer ?
#
loop_
_entity_poly.entity_id
_entity_poly.type
_entity_poly.pdbx_seq_one_letter_code
_entity_poly.pdbx_strand_id
1 'polypeptide(L)'
;MKIQIMKIYSESFQNVRSHKREWIRVAYAPILIWALGALFLGFAYMSDGHSFKEVPTEFSTFLTFGGIVFALAYFIAMMSLHINGYRYAILQEGGRSWITLNLNMRFLKMVLYLILISLLAGIYALISAGIIIGAHALFESVAVDVILGILLGLYGFYLMFRLVLYPVAISIDQSQALTTSWSLLKGNVLRVVGLLLLIGLTISVITFVLGLVVGLINILLGFGGPILASLSIVLSVLQILFMILLGWAVNAKAMGLVYLELSGKKVAALKKK
;
A
#
# COMPACT_ATOMS: atom_id res chain seq x y z
N MET A 1 5.19 26.31 -2.45
CA MET A 1 6.37 25.45 -2.17
C MET A 1 6.46 24.35 -3.21
N LYS A 2 7.68 23.92 -3.53
CA LYS A 2 7.99 22.95 -4.59
C LYS A 2 8.69 21.74 -3.96
N ILE A 3 8.17 20.53 -4.20
CA ILE A 3 8.77 19.29 -3.68
C ILE A 3 10.15 19.06 -4.31
N GLN A 4 11.15 18.73 -3.48
CA GLN A 4 12.49 18.31 -3.91
C GLN A 4 12.56 16.80 -4.12
N ILE A 5 12.15 16.33 -5.30
CA ILE A 5 11.97 14.89 -5.61
C ILE A 5 13.23 14.06 -5.29
N MET A 6 14.40 14.44 -5.83
CA MET A 6 15.63 13.66 -5.65
C MET A 6 16.10 13.59 -4.20
N LYS A 7 15.88 14.67 -3.45
CA LYS A 7 16.19 14.72 -2.02
C LYS A 7 15.29 13.76 -1.24
N ILE A 8 13.97 13.87 -1.41
CA ILE A 8 13.00 12.98 -0.73
C ILE A 8 13.25 11.53 -1.11
N TYR A 9 13.50 11.25 -2.39
CA TYR A 9 13.82 9.92 -2.87
C TYR A 9 15.04 9.34 -2.13
N SER A 10 16.17 10.06 -2.16
CA SER A 10 17.41 9.60 -1.52
C SER A 10 17.25 9.44 0.00
N GLU A 11 16.64 10.43 0.67
CA GLU A 11 16.43 10.39 2.13
C GLU A 11 15.51 9.23 2.55
N SER A 12 14.53 8.88 1.73
CA SER A 12 13.62 7.76 2.01
C SER A 12 14.37 6.43 2.01
N PHE A 13 15.16 6.17 0.97
CA PHE A 13 15.96 4.94 0.89
C PHE A 13 17.06 4.89 1.95
N GLN A 14 17.75 6.01 2.18
CA GLN A 14 18.79 6.08 3.21
C GLN A 14 18.21 5.81 4.60
N ASN A 15 17.06 6.40 4.92
CA ASN A 15 16.41 6.20 6.21
C ASN A 15 15.98 4.74 6.44
N VAL A 16 15.37 4.10 5.43
CA VAL A 16 14.97 2.69 5.53
C VAL A 16 16.20 1.79 5.67
N ARG A 17 17.27 2.09 4.94
CA ARG A 17 18.54 1.36 5.04
C ARG A 17 19.22 1.52 6.40
N SER A 18 19.17 2.69 7.02
CA SER A 18 19.84 2.94 8.30
C SER A 18 19.01 2.49 9.52
N HIS A 19 17.68 2.36 9.39
CA HIS A 19 16.76 2.02 10.48
C HIS A 19 15.93 0.75 10.20
N LYS A 20 16.57 -0.26 9.59
CA LYS A 20 15.89 -1.49 9.14
C LYS A 20 15.11 -2.18 10.26
N ARG A 21 15.70 -2.23 11.46
CA ARG A 21 15.13 -2.92 12.63
C ARG A 21 13.87 -2.21 13.13
N GLU A 22 13.88 -0.89 13.13
CA GLU A 22 12.74 -0.07 13.53
C GLU A 22 11.58 -0.24 12.53
N TRP A 23 11.87 -0.21 11.22
CA TRP A 23 10.86 -0.46 10.19
C TRP A 23 10.24 -1.86 10.30
N ILE A 24 11.05 -2.88 10.61
CA ILE A 24 10.57 -4.25 10.88
C ILE A 24 9.65 -4.26 12.12
N ARG A 25 10.05 -3.61 13.22
CA ARG A 25 9.25 -3.53 14.45
C ARG A 25 7.88 -2.86 14.21
N VAL A 26 7.88 -1.77 13.44
CA VAL A 26 6.67 -1.03 13.05
C VAL A 26 5.68 -1.91 12.27
N ALA A 27 6.21 -2.82 11.44
CA ALA A 27 5.42 -3.71 10.61
C ALA A 27 5.06 -5.05 11.27
N TYR A 28 5.78 -5.46 12.32
CA TYR A 28 5.73 -6.81 12.88
C TYR A 28 4.32 -7.26 13.28
N ALA A 29 3.64 -6.53 14.17
CA ALA A 29 2.30 -6.92 14.63
C ALA A 29 1.24 -6.94 13.50
N PRO A 30 1.18 -5.94 12.60
CA PRO A 30 0.34 -6.03 11.40
C PRO A 30 0.61 -7.26 10.53
N ILE A 31 1.88 -7.55 10.21
CA ILE A 31 2.25 -8.73 9.40
C ILE A 31 1.83 -10.01 10.11
N LEU A 32 2.02 -10.09 11.43
CA LEU A 32 1.65 -11.27 12.21
C LEU A 32 0.14 -11.53 12.15
N ILE A 33 -0.70 -10.50 12.28
CA ILE A 33 -2.16 -10.64 12.15
C ILE A 33 -2.54 -11.13 10.76
N TRP A 34 -1.94 -10.54 9.72
CA TRP A 34 -2.20 -10.98 8.36
C TRP A 34 -1.76 -12.44 8.13
N ALA A 35 -0.59 -12.82 8.63
CA ALA A 35 -0.08 -14.19 8.53
C ALA A 35 -0.98 -15.19 9.27
N LEU A 36 -1.47 -14.85 10.47
CA LEU A 36 -2.43 -15.67 11.21
C LEU A 36 -3.75 -15.84 10.45
N GLY A 37 -4.26 -14.77 9.83
CA GLY A 37 -5.44 -14.86 8.96
C GLY A 37 -5.21 -15.75 7.74
N ALA A 38 -4.04 -15.66 7.11
CA ALA A 38 -3.67 -16.49 5.96
C ALA A 38 -3.55 -17.97 6.35
N LEU A 39 -2.96 -18.26 7.52
CA LEU A 39 -2.87 -19.61 8.06
C LEU A 39 -4.26 -20.18 8.37
N PHE A 40 -5.16 -19.38 8.94
CA PHE A 40 -6.54 -19.80 9.20
C PHE A 40 -7.29 -20.14 7.91
N LEU A 41 -7.17 -19.29 6.87
CA LEU A 41 -7.73 -19.58 5.56
C LEU A 41 -7.13 -20.85 4.93
N GLY A 42 -5.81 -21.01 5.01
CA GLY A 42 -5.14 -22.23 4.54
C GLY A 42 -5.63 -23.49 5.26
N PHE A 43 -5.85 -23.41 6.58
CA PHE A 43 -6.44 -24.50 7.35
C PHE A 43 -7.88 -24.79 6.92
N ALA A 44 -8.71 -23.76 6.71
CA ALA A 44 -10.08 -23.93 6.23
C ALA A 44 -10.12 -24.59 4.86
N TYR A 45 -9.23 -24.18 3.98
CA TYR A 45 -9.06 -24.70 2.63
C TYR A 45 -8.65 -26.19 2.63
N MET A 46 -7.69 -26.58 3.47
CA MET A 46 -7.28 -27.99 3.61
C MET A 46 -8.34 -28.86 4.28
N SER A 47 -9.10 -28.30 5.23
CA SER A 47 -10.15 -29.04 5.94
C SER A 47 -11.32 -29.41 5.05
N ASP A 48 -11.57 -28.64 3.99
CA ASP A 48 -12.57 -28.93 2.96
C ASP A 48 -12.07 -29.96 1.91
N GLY A 49 -10.87 -30.51 2.08
CA GLY A 49 -10.32 -31.53 1.18
C GLY A 49 -9.75 -30.98 -0.12
N HIS A 50 -9.72 -29.65 -0.29
CA HIS A 50 -9.12 -29.04 -1.48
C HIS A 50 -7.58 -29.07 -1.41
N SER A 51 -6.96 -29.38 -2.55
CA SER A 51 -5.51 -29.20 -2.70
C SER A 51 -5.19 -27.75 -3.05
N PHE A 52 -4.10 -27.17 -2.55
CA PHE A 52 -3.70 -25.77 -2.86
C PHE A 52 -3.51 -25.45 -4.37
N LYS A 53 -3.64 -26.45 -5.25
CA LYS A 53 -3.55 -26.31 -6.70
C LYS A 53 -4.91 -26.12 -7.38
N GLU A 54 -6.00 -26.31 -6.65
CA GLU A 54 -7.37 -26.19 -7.18
C GLU A 54 -7.95 -24.82 -6.82
N VAL A 55 -8.86 -24.30 -7.64
CA VAL A 55 -9.71 -23.18 -7.23
C VAL A 55 -11.08 -23.81 -6.97
N PRO A 56 -11.59 -23.76 -5.72
CA PRO A 56 -12.90 -24.32 -5.40
C PRO A 56 -13.95 -23.69 -6.30
N THR A 57 -14.71 -24.50 -7.02
CA THR A 57 -15.86 -24.05 -7.80
C THR A 57 -17.06 -23.74 -6.91
N GLU A 58 -17.09 -24.33 -5.72
CA GLU A 58 -18.09 -24.09 -4.68
C GLU A 58 -17.38 -23.85 -3.34
N PHE A 59 -17.84 -22.85 -2.59
CA PHE A 59 -17.28 -22.51 -1.29
C PHE A 59 -18.17 -23.09 -0.19
N SER A 60 -17.62 -23.95 0.67
CA SER A 60 -18.33 -24.37 1.87
C SER A 60 -18.54 -23.20 2.84
N THR A 61 -19.44 -23.37 3.81
CA THR A 61 -19.62 -22.41 4.90
C THR A 61 -18.32 -22.17 5.68
N PHE A 62 -17.50 -23.21 5.90
CA PHE A 62 -16.26 -23.09 6.65
C PHE A 62 -15.18 -22.33 5.86
N LEU A 63 -15.04 -22.61 4.58
CA LEU A 63 -14.13 -21.88 3.71
C LEU A 63 -14.56 -20.42 3.51
N THR A 64 -15.87 -20.17 3.39
CA THR A 64 -16.42 -18.80 3.36
C THR A 64 -16.08 -18.05 4.65
N PHE A 65 -16.26 -18.68 5.81
CA PHE A 65 -15.87 -18.11 7.10
C PHE A 65 -14.36 -17.84 7.17
N GLY A 66 -13.53 -18.78 6.70
CA GLY A 66 -12.09 -18.59 6.55
C GLY A 66 -11.74 -17.37 5.70
N GLY A 67 -12.43 -17.18 4.58
CA GLY A 67 -12.27 -16.02 3.70
C GLY A 67 -12.61 -14.70 4.40
N ILE A 68 -13.71 -14.67 5.16
CA ILE A 68 -14.11 -13.49 5.95
C ILE A 68 -13.05 -13.15 7.01
N VAL A 69 -12.58 -14.14 7.76
CA VAL A 69 -11.55 -13.95 8.79
C VAL A 69 -10.26 -13.42 8.16
N PHE A 70 -9.83 -13.98 7.03
CA PHE A 70 -8.65 -13.49 6.31
C PHE A 70 -8.83 -12.06 5.81
N ALA A 71 -9.99 -11.73 5.22
CA ALA A 71 -10.27 -10.38 4.73
C ALA A 71 -10.24 -9.35 5.86
N LEU A 72 -10.82 -9.67 7.03
CA LEU A 72 -10.77 -8.81 8.22
C LEU A 72 -9.35 -8.66 8.75
N ALA A 73 -8.59 -9.76 8.85
CA ALA A 73 -7.21 -9.73 9.31
C ALA A 73 -6.32 -8.90 8.37
N TYR A 74 -6.45 -9.08 7.05
CA TYR A 74 -5.76 -8.29 6.03
C TYR A 74 -6.12 -6.81 6.14
N PHE A 75 -7.40 -6.48 6.26
CA PHE A 75 -7.85 -5.10 6.40
C PHE A 75 -7.27 -4.42 7.64
N ILE A 76 -7.36 -5.07 8.79
CA ILE A 76 -6.81 -4.58 10.06
C ILE A 76 -5.29 -4.39 9.95
N ALA A 77 -4.59 -5.40 9.41
CA ALA A 77 -3.16 -5.35 9.22
C ALA A 77 -2.75 -4.17 8.33
N MET A 78 -3.37 -4.02 7.16
CA MET A 78 -3.01 -2.97 6.21
C MET A 78 -3.24 -1.56 6.75
N MET A 79 -4.36 -1.32 7.43
CA MET A 79 -4.63 -0.01 8.04
C MET A 79 -3.65 0.29 9.17
N SER A 80 -3.41 -0.67 10.07
CA SER A 80 -2.47 -0.51 11.18
C SER A 80 -1.04 -0.31 10.68
N LEU A 81 -0.64 -1.05 9.64
CA LEU A 81 0.67 -0.93 8.99
C LEU A 81 0.89 0.49 8.47
N HIS A 82 -0.08 1.07 7.75
CA HIS A 82 0.04 2.44 7.26
C HIS A 82 0.09 3.47 8.40
N ILE A 83 -0.77 3.34 9.43
CA ILE A 83 -0.75 4.26 10.58
C ILE A 83 0.62 4.21 11.28
N ASN A 84 1.09 3.01 11.60
CA ASN A 84 2.40 2.81 12.23
C ASN A 84 3.52 3.40 11.37
N GLY A 85 3.50 3.12 10.06
CA GLY A 85 4.51 3.59 9.11
C GLY A 85 4.59 5.11 9.03
N TYR A 86 3.45 5.79 8.89
CA TYR A 86 3.43 7.26 8.81
C TYR A 86 3.79 7.93 10.13
N ARG A 87 3.37 7.36 11.27
CA ARG A 87 3.79 7.85 12.60
C ARG A 87 5.28 7.69 12.80
N TYR A 88 5.86 6.55 12.42
CA TYR A 88 7.30 6.37 12.50
C TYR A 88 8.04 7.32 11.54
N ALA A 89 7.55 7.46 10.31
CA ALA A 89 8.15 8.32 9.30
C ALA A 89 8.24 9.80 9.71
N ILE A 90 7.22 10.31 10.41
CA ILE A 90 7.10 11.73 10.79
C ILE A 90 7.50 11.99 12.25
N LEU A 91 7.02 11.17 13.18
CA LEU A 91 7.13 11.38 14.63
C LEU A 91 8.16 10.45 15.30
N GLN A 92 8.76 9.51 14.55
CA GLN A 92 9.65 8.46 15.07
C GLN A 92 9.04 7.58 16.19
N GLU A 93 7.71 7.45 16.18
CA GLU A 93 6.99 6.60 17.12
C GLU A 93 6.86 5.15 16.62
N GLY A 94 6.71 4.19 17.53
CA GLY A 94 6.48 2.78 17.20
C GLY A 94 7.74 1.95 16.94
N GLY A 95 8.85 2.55 16.48
CA GLY A 95 10.12 1.84 16.21
C GLY A 95 10.80 1.17 17.42
N ARG A 96 10.29 1.40 18.64
CA ARG A 96 10.81 0.82 19.89
C ARG A 96 10.05 -0.43 20.35
N SER A 97 8.82 -0.66 19.89
CA SER A 97 8.00 -1.81 20.30
C SER A 97 7.78 -2.76 19.12
N TRP A 98 7.90 -4.06 19.37
CA TRP A 98 7.56 -5.11 18.40
C TRP A 98 6.06 -5.30 18.26
N ILE A 99 5.30 -4.99 19.32
CA ILE A 99 3.85 -5.14 19.35
C ILE A 99 3.25 -3.75 19.34
N THR A 100 3.01 -3.23 18.14
CA THR A 100 2.30 -1.96 17.95
C THR A 100 1.12 -2.20 17.01
N LEU A 101 -0.09 -2.17 17.57
CA LEU A 101 -1.31 -2.25 16.79
C LEU A 101 -2.17 -1.03 17.09
N ASN A 102 -2.31 -0.13 16.11
CA ASN A 102 -3.13 1.07 16.28
C ASN A 102 -4.58 0.72 15.95
N LEU A 103 -5.35 0.25 16.95
CA LEU A 103 -6.81 0.06 16.89
C LEU A 103 -7.56 1.17 17.66
N ASN A 104 -7.09 2.40 17.56
CA ASN A 104 -7.67 3.56 18.25
C ASN A 104 -8.49 4.42 17.29
N MET A 105 -8.86 5.63 17.71
CA MET A 105 -9.63 6.56 16.86
C MET A 105 -8.96 6.89 15.52
N ARG A 106 -7.64 6.74 15.37
CA ARG A 106 -6.95 6.91 14.07
C ARG A 106 -7.32 5.80 13.10
N PHE A 107 -7.43 4.57 13.60
CA PHE A 107 -7.91 3.43 12.84
C PHE A 107 -9.32 3.68 12.36
N LEU A 108 -10.23 4.01 13.28
CA LEU A 108 -11.62 4.29 12.92
C LEU A 108 -11.73 5.42 11.89
N LYS A 109 -10.97 6.51 12.07
CA LYS A 109 -10.89 7.58 11.06
C LYS A 109 -10.39 7.06 9.71
N MET A 110 -9.29 6.30 9.67
CA MET A 110 -8.78 5.72 8.42
C MET A 110 -9.86 4.90 7.71
N VAL A 111 -10.61 4.06 8.44
CA VAL A 111 -11.74 3.28 7.89
C VAL A 111 -12.83 4.19 7.34
N LEU A 112 -13.33 5.15 8.12
CA LEU A 112 -14.42 6.04 7.70
C LEU A 112 -14.03 6.88 6.48
N TYR A 113 -12.81 7.41 6.45
CA TYR A 113 -12.31 8.17 5.31
C TYR A 113 -12.09 7.29 4.07
N LEU A 114 -11.65 6.05 4.23
CA LEU A 114 -11.54 5.10 3.12
C LEU A 114 -12.92 4.80 2.51
N ILE A 115 -13.93 4.57 3.35
CA ILE A 115 -15.31 4.35 2.90
C ILE A 115 -15.83 5.58 2.15
N LEU A 116 -15.64 6.78 2.72
CA LEU A 116 -16.06 8.04 2.09
C LEU A 116 -15.39 8.25 0.73
N ILE A 117 -14.07 8.07 0.64
CA ILE A 117 -13.33 8.23 -0.63
C ILE A 117 -13.78 7.18 -1.64
N SER A 118 -14.02 5.94 -1.22
CA SER A 118 -14.50 4.86 -2.11
C SER A 118 -15.90 5.16 -2.65
N LEU A 119 -16.79 5.70 -1.81
CA LEU A 119 -18.11 6.15 -2.23
C LEU A 119 -18.01 7.28 -3.26
N LEU A 120 -17.18 8.30 -3.00
CA LEU A 120 -16.96 9.41 -3.93
C LEU A 120 -16.34 8.93 -5.25
N ALA A 121 -15.42 7.97 -5.20
CA ALA A 121 -14.83 7.35 -6.39
C ALA A 121 -15.89 6.60 -7.21
N GLY A 122 -16.78 5.85 -6.55
CA GLY A 122 -17.90 5.16 -7.18
C GLY A 122 -18.88 6.13 -7.86
N ILE A 123 -19.27 7.20 -7.16
CA ILE A 123 -20.12 8.27 -7.74
C ILE A 123 -19.44 8.89 -8.96
N TYR A 124 -18.15 9.21 -8.86
CA TYR A 124 -17.38 9.75 -9.97
C TYR A 124 -17.33 8.80 -11.18
N ALA A 125 -17.12 7.50 -10.93
CA ALA A 125 -17.10 6.49 -11.99
C ALA A 125 -18.46 6.35 -12.69
N LEU A 126 -19.56 6.35 -11.92
CA LEU A 126 -20.92 6.29 -12.45
C LEU A 126 -21.24 7.52 -13.32
N ILE A 127 -20.92 8.72 -12.84
CA ILE A 127 -21.13 9.96 -13.60
C ILE A 127 -20.28 9.94 -14.89
N SER A 128 -19.02 9.54 -14.78
CA SER A 128 -18.11 9.46 -15.93
C SER A 128 -18.59 8.47 -16.98
N ALA A 129 -19.04 7.28 -16.57
CA ALA A 129 -19.63 6.30 -17.46
C ALA A 129 -20.91 6.83 -18.12
N GLY A 130 -21.78 7.51 -17.36
CA GLY A 130 -22.98 8.15 -17.90
C GLY A 130 -22.67 9.22 -18.96
N ILE A 131 -21.62 10.03 -18.75
CA ILE A 131 -21.17 11.02 -19.74
C ILE A 131 -20.70 10.33 -21.02
N ILE A 132 -19.91 9.25 -20.91
CA ILE A 132 -19.41 8.52 -22.07
C ILE A 132 -20.56 7.87 -22.84
N ILE A 133 -21.48 7.18 -22.16
CA ILE A 133 -22.65 6.55 -22.79
C ILE A 133 -23.54 7.59 -23.47
N GLY A 134 -23.78 8.73 -22.81
CA GLY A 134 -24.55 9.83 -23.38
C GLY A 134 -23.88 10.47 -24.59
N ALA A 135 -22.56 10.66 -24.56
CA ALA A 135 -21.80 11.16 -25.69
C ALA A 135 -21.83 10.19 -26.88
N HIS A 136 -21.67 8.89 -26.62
CA HIS A 136 -21.79 7.86 -27.65
C HIS A 136 -23.16 7.91 -28.34
N ALA A 137 -24.24 8.02 -27.56
CA ALA A 137 -25.59 8.11 -28.10
C ALA A 137 -25.86 9.39 -28.93
N LEU A 138 -25.10 10.47 -28.72
CA LEU A 138 -25.25 11.74 -29.44
C LEU A 138 -24.37 11.85 -30.68
N PHE A 139 -23.15 11.30 -30.62
CA PHE A 139 -22.13 11.48 -31.66
C PHE A 139 -21.83 10.20 -32.45
N GLU A 140 -22.29 9.03 -31.96
CA GLU A 140 -22.06 7.69 -32.54
C GLU A 140 -20.58 7.43 -32.90
N SER A 141 -19.66 8.04 -32.15
CA SER A 141 -18.23 8.06 -32.49
C SER A 141 -17.38 7.47 -31.37
N VAL A 142 -16.80 6.31 -31.65
CA VAL A 142 -15.86 5.62 -30.75
C VAL A 142 -14.65 6.51 -30.42
N ALA A 143 -14.21 7.36 -31.34
CA ALA A 143 -13.10 8.27 -31.10
C ALA A 143 -13.42 9.29 -29.99
N VAL A 144 -14.67 9.79 -29.95
CA VAL A 144 -15.13 10.71 -28.90
C VAL A 144 -15.15 10.00 -27.55
N ASP A 145 -15.63 8.76 -27.50
CA ASP A 145 -15.67 7.97 -26.25
C ASP A 145 -14.28 7.73 -25.68
N VAL A 146 -13.31 7.39 -26.53
CA VAL A 146 -11.91 7.19 -26.12
C VAL A 146 -11.31 8.48 -25.58
N ILE A 147 -11.51 9.61 -26.26
CA ILE A 147 -11.00 10.91 -25.82
C ILE A 147 -11.61 11.29 -24.46
N LEU A 148 -12.94 11.17 -24.32
CA LEU A 148 -13.63 11.43 -23.05
C LEU A 148 -13.18 10.50 -21.94
N GLY A 149 -13.03 9.21 -22.24
CA GLY A 149 -12.54 8.19 -21.31
C GLY A 149 -11.14 8.52 -20.79
N ILE A 150 -10.22 8.95 -21.67
CA ILE A 150 -8.88 9.38 -21.26
C ILE A 150 -8.95 10.64 -20.40
N LEU A 151 -9.71 11.67 -20.81
CA LEU A 151 -9.80 12.93 -20.08
C LEU A 151 -10.41 12.75 -18.69
N LEU A 152 -11.50 11.99 -18.58
CA LEU A 152 -12.14 11.65 -17.31
C LEU A 152 -11.21 10.76 -16.48
N GLY A 153 -10.60 9.72 -17.06
CA GLY A 153 -9.62 8.88 -16.37
C GLY A 153 -8.47 9.69 -15.76
N LEU A 154 -7.88 10.62 -16.53
CA LEU A 154 -6.82 11.51 -16.06
C LEU A 154 -7.29 12.45 -14.94
N TYR A 155 -8.52 12.98 -15.04
CA TYR A 155 -9.09 13.82 -14.00
C TYR A 155 -9.35 13.02 -12.71
N GLY A 156 -9.94 11.83 -12.80
CA GLY A 156 -10.13 10.92 -11.67
C GLY A 156 -8.81 10.54 -11.00
N PHE A 157 -7.79 10.22 -11.79
CA PHE A 157 -6.44 9.98 -11.29
C PHE A 157 -5.88 11.19 -10.55
N TYR A 158 -6.01 12.39 -11.12
CA TYR A 158 -5.60 13.63 -10.47
C TYR A 158 -6.32 13.86 -9.14
N LEU A 159 -7.63 13.59 -9.05
CA LEU A 159 -8.41 13.68 -7.80
C LEU A 159 -7.89 12.72 -6.73
N MET A 160 -7.59 11.47 -7.09
CA MET A 160 -7.04 10.49 -6.15
C MET A 160 -5.67 10.92 -5.63
N PHE A 161 -4.80 11.39 -6.51
CA PHE A 161 -3.49 11.89 -6.11
C PHE A 161 -3.57 13.15 -5.26
N ARG A 162 -4.55 14.02 -5.47
CA ARG A 162 -4.82 15.17 -4.58
C ARG A 162 -5.15 14.77 -3.16
N LEU A 163 -5.56 13.52 -2.94
CA LEU A 163 -5.90 13.01 -1.62
C LEU A 163 -4.80 12.13 -1.03
N VAL A 164 -3.71 11.79 -1.73
CA VAL A 164 -2.74 10.76 -1.30
C VAL A 164 -2.09 11.00 0.08
N LEU A 165 -2.07 12.23 0.60
CA LEU A 165 -1.56 12.56 1.95
C LEU A 165 -2.62 12.45 3.06
N TYR A 166 -3.87 12.11 2.76
CA TYR A 166 -4.91 11.96 3.79
C TYR A 166 -4.55 10.87 4.82
N PRO A 167 -3.98 9.70 4.45
CA PRO A 167 -3.62 8.67 5.43
C PRO A 167 -2.52 9.16 6.35
N VAL A 168 -1.56 9.92 5.80
CA VAL A 168 -0.49 10.57 6.56
C VAL A 168 -1.07 11.54 7.60
N ALA A 169 -1.97 12.42 7.16
CA ALA A 169 -2.61 13.42 8.01
C ALA A 169 -3.44 12.79 9.15
N ILE A 170 -4.23 11.74 8.86
CA ILE A 170 -4.98 11.01 9.89
C ILE A 170 -4.02 10.36 10.90
N SER A 171 -2.93 9.78 10.43
CA SER A 171 -1.97 9.05 11.27
C SER A 171 -1.29 9.96 12.30
N ILE A 172 -1.18 11.25 12.03
CA ILE A 172 -0.60 12.27 12.94
C ILE A 172 -1.67 13.14 13.63
N ASP A 173 -2.92 12.66 13.68
CA ASP A 173 -4.04 13.31 14.37
C ASP A 173 -4.44 14.69 13.84
N GLN A 174 -4.25 14.96 12.53
CA GLN A 174 -4.81 16.18 11.95
C GLN A 174 -6.34 16.12 11.89
N SER A 175 -7.00 17.21 12.31
CA SER A 175 -8.46 17.28 12.42
C SER A 175 -9.14 17.29 11.05
N GLN A 176 -8.59 18.06 10.10
CA GLN A 176 -9.12 18.18 8.74
C GLN A 176 -8.20 17.52 7.71
N ALA A 177 -8.13 16.18 7.75
CA ALA A 177 -7.16 15.42 6.94
C ALA A 177 -7.33 15.58 5.42
N LEU A 178 -8.58 15.54 4.90
CA LEU A 178 -8.84 15.69 3.47
C LEU A 178 -8.50 17.09 2.95
N THR A 179 -8.97 18.14 3.62
CA THR A 179 -8.71 19.52 3.21
C THR A 179 -7.21 19.85 3.30
N THR A 180 -6.53 19.31 4.31
CA THR A 180 -5.07 19.41 4.43
C THR A 180 -4.38 18.73 3.25
N SER A 181 -4.71 17.47 2.94
CA SER A 181 -4.13 16.75 1.80
C SER A 181 -4.35 17.51 0.48
N TRP A 182 -5.59 17.94 0.26
CA TRP A 182 -6.00 18.66 -0.94
C TRP A 182 -5.28 19.98 -1.13
N SER A 183 -5.16 20.78 -0.06
CA SER A 183 -4.50 22.08 -0.09
C SER A 183 -2.99 21.96 -0.28
N LEU A 184 -2.33 21.04 0.44
CA LEU A 184 -0.89 20.83 0.36
C LEU A 184 -0.46 20.41 -1.06
N LEU A 185 -1.24 19.55 -1.71
CA LEU A 185 -0.92 19.02 -3.04
C LEU A 185 -1.29 19.95 -4.20
N LYS A 186 -1.78 21.17 -3.92
CA LYS A 186 -2.06 22.16 -4.96
C LYS A 186 -0.79 22.50 -5.75
N GLY A 187 -0.82 22.19 -7.05
CA GLY A 187 0.31 22.40 -7.97
C GLY A 187 1.48 21.42 -7.79
N ASN A 188 1.37 20.41 -6.92
CA ASN A 188 2.45 19.45 -6.64
C ASN A 188 2.10 17.99 -7.01
N VAL A 189 0.88 17.72 -7.50
CA VAL A 189 0.42 16.37 -7.88
C VAL A 189 1.41 15.65 -8.81
N LEU A 190 1.81 16.27 -9.92
CA LEU A 190 2.74 15.64 -10.87
C LEU A 190 4.12 15.33 -10.26
N ARG A 191 4.57 16.12 -9.29
CA ARG A 191 5.83 15.87 -8.59
C ARG A 191 5.73 14.66 -7.66
N VAL A 192 4.58 14.50 -6.98
CA VAL A 192 4.32 13.31 -6.16
C VAL A 192 4.17 12.08 -7.04
N VAL A 193 3.45 12.17 -8.16
CA VAL A 193 3.37 11.09 -9.16
C VAL A 193 4.78 10.70 -9.63
N GLY A 194 5.59 11.66 -10.05
CA GLY A 194 6.97 11.41 -10.48
C GLY A 194 7.83 10.75 -9.40
N LEU A 195 7.69 11.17 -8.13
CA LEU A 195 8.36 10.54 -7.00
C LEU A 195 7.91 9.08 -6.79
N LEU A 196 6.61 8.80 -6.80
CA LEU A 196 6.09 7.44 -6.65
C LEU A 196 6.50 6.54 -7.82
N LEU A 197 6.53 7.06 -9.04
CA LEU A 197 7.03 6.34 -10.21
C LEU A 197 8.52 6.01 -10.07
N LEU A 198 9.34 6.96 -9.62
CA LEU A 198 10.78 6.75 -9.42
C LEU A 198 11.05 5.67 -8.35
N ILE A 199 10.32 5.73 -7.22
CA ILE A 199 10.38 4.71 -6.17
C ILE A 199 9.91 3.36 -6.75
N GLY A 200 8.76 3.33 -7.41
CA GLY A 200 8.19 2.13 -8.02
C GLY A 200 9.15 1.46 -8.99
N LEU A 201 9.74 2.22 -9.92
CA LEU A 201 10.72 1.72 -10.88
C LEU A 201 11.96 1.13 -10.18
N THR A 202 12.46 1.80 -9.14
CA THR A 202 13.61 1.31 -8.38
C THR A 202 13.30 0.00 -7.66
N ILE A 203 12.15 -0.09 -7.00
CA ILE A 203 11.71 -1.31 -6.32
C ILE A 203 11.47 -2.43 -7.35
N SER A 204 10.91 -2.12 -8.52
CA SER A 204 10.75 -3.10 -9.61
C SER A 204 12.09 -3.64 -10.12
N VAL A 205 13.10 -2.78 -10.29
CA VAL A 205 14.46 -3.22 -10.68
C VAL A 205 15.07 -4.12 -9.60
N ILE A 206 14.97 -3.75 -8.32
CA ILE A 206 15.45 -4.58 -7.21
C ILE A 206 14.71 -5.93 -7.19
N THR A 207 13.40 -5.92 -7.39
CA THR A 207 12.55 -7.11 -7.44
C THR A 207 12.95 -8.03 -8.58
N PHE A 208 13.21 -7.47 -9.78
CA PHE A 208 13.66 -8.21 -10.94
C PHE A 208 15.02 -8.89 -10.69
N VAL A 209 16.00 -8.12 -10.20
CA VAL A 209 17.35 -8.66 -9.90
C VAL A 209 17.28 -9.77 -8.86
N LEU A 210 16.55 -9.57 -7.76
CA LEU A 210 16.40 -10.61 -6.74
C LEU A 210 15.58 -11.80 -7.24
N GLY A 211 14.61 -11.58 -8.13
CA GLY A 211 13.87 -12.65 -8.79
C GLY A 211 14.75 -13.52 -9.68
N LEU A 212 15.71 -12.93 -10.40
CA LEU A 212 16.70 -13.70 -11.15
C LEU A 212 17.57 -14.56 -10.21
N VAL A 213 18.05 -13.98 -9.11
CA VAL A 213 18.88 -14.71 -8.12
C VAL A 213 18.09 -15.86 -7.48
N VAL A 214 16.88 -15.60 -6.99
CA VAL A 214 16.01 -16.61 -6.40
C VAL A 214 15.62 -17.66 -7.44
N GLY A 215 15.36 -17.26 -8.68
CA GLY A 215 15.08 -18.18 -9.79
C GLY A 215 16.23 -19.14 -10.06
N LEU A 216 17.47 -18.65 -10.12
CA LEU A 216 18.67 -19.50 -10.27
C LEU A 216 18.84 -20.46 -9.10
N ILE A 217 18.65 -19.99 -7.86
CA ILE A 217 18.68 -20.85 -6.67
C ILE A 217 17.60 -21.93 -6.76
N ASN A 218 16.38 -21.57 -7.17
CA ASN A 218 15.26 -22.51 -7.29
C ASN A 218 15.54 -23.59 -8.35
N ILE A 219 16.18 -23.24 -9.46
CA ILE A 219 16.63 -24.23 -10.48
C ILE A 219 17.61 -25.22 -9.84
N LEU A 220 18.62 -24.73 -9.11
CA LEU A 220 19.61 -25.58 -8.43
C LEU A 220 18.97 -26.48 -7.37
N LEU A 221 18.05 -25.95 -6.58
CA LEU A 221 17.32 -26.70 -5.55
C LEU A 221 16.37 -27.74 -6.16
N GLY A 222 15.79 -27.46 -7.33
CA GLY A 222 14.91 -28.37 -8.06
C GLY A 222 15.58 -29.69 -8.45
N PHE A 223 16.90 -29.70 -8.64
CA PHE A 223 17.67 -30.93 -8.92
C PHE A 223 17.90 -31.81 -7.68
N GLY A 224 17.66 -31.28 -6.47
CA GLY A 224 17.99 -31.95 -5.21
C GLY A 224 16.85 -32.76 -4.57
N GLY A 225 15.69 -32.86 -5.22
CA GLY A 225 14.54 -33.64 -4.74
C GLY A 225 13.52 -32.86 -3.90
N PRO A 226 12.49 -33.54 -3.35
CA PRO A 226 11.27 -32.90 -2.85
C PRO A 226 11.45 -31.95 -1.66
N ILE A 227 12.41 -32.25 -0.77
CA ILE A 227 12.72 -31.41 0.40
C ILE A 227 13.40 -30.09 -0.02
N LEU A 228 14.23 -30.12 -1.07
CA LEU A 228 14.85 -28.92 -1.61
C LEU A 228 13.86 -28.11 -2.47
N ALA A 229 12.89 -28.78 -3.09
CA ALA A 229 11.77 -28.11 -3.77
C ALA A 229 10.87 -27.32 -2.80
N SER A 230 10.65 -27.77 -1.56
CA SER A 230 9.87 -27.00 -0.57
C SER A 230 10.60 -25.75 -0.07
N LEU A 231 11.93 -25.79 0.03
CA LEU A 231 12.76 -24.62 0.33
C LEU A 231 12.64 -23.52 -0.75
N SER A 232 12.44 -23.90 -2.02
CA SER A 232 12.22 -22.94 -3.12
C SER A 232 10.96 -22.09 -2.93
N ILE A 233 9.89 -22.69 -2.39
CA ILE A 233 8.63 -22.01 -2.09
C ILE A 233 8.85 -21.00 -0.96
N VAL A 234 9.53 -21.42 0.11
CA VAL A 234 9.86 -20.54 1.26
C VAL A 234 10.68 -19.34 0.80
N LEU A 235 11.71 -19.55 -0.03
CA LEU A 235 12.54 -18.46 -0.57
C LEU A 235 11.74 -17.48 -1.41
N SER A 236 10.85 -17.98 -2.26
CA SER A 236 10.00 -17.15 -3.11
C SER A 236 9.02 -16.30 -2.27
N VAL A 237 8.41 -16.90 -1.24
CA VAL A 237 7.54 -16.17 -0.30
C VAL A 237 8.33 -15.10 0.45
N LEU A 238 9.51 -15.43 0.98
CA LEU A 238 10.36 -14.47 1.69
C LEU A 238 10.79 -13.30 0.79
N GLN A 239 11.12 -13.56 -0.48
CA GLN A 239 11.42 -12.53 -1.46
C GLN A 239 10.24 -11.57 -1.64
N ILE A 240 9.04 -12.11 -1.88
CA ILE A 240 7.82 -11.30 -2.07
C ILE A 240 7.55 -10.44 -0.82
N LEU A 241 7.61 -11.05 0.37
CA LEU A 241 7.42 -10.33 1.63
C LEU A 241 8.45 -9.22 1.80
N PHE A 242 9.72 -9.50 1.51
CA PHE A 242 10.77 -8.49 1.58
C PHE A 242 10.49 -7.31 0.64
N MET A 243 10.05 -7.56 -0.60
CA MET A 243 9.73 -6.49 -1.56
C MET A 243 8.55 -5.65 -1.12
N ILE A 244 7.49 -6.29 -0.64
CA ILE A 244 6.30 -5.59 -0.14
C ILE A 244 6.70 -4.66 1.02
N LEU A 245 7.50 -5.17 1.98
CA LEU A 245 7.91 -4.39 3.14
C LEU A 245 8.90 -3.27 2.79
N LEU A 246 9.85 -3.52 1.90
CA LEU A 246 10.78 -2.49 1.42
C LEU A 246 10.02 -1.38 0.69
N GLY A 247 9.16 -1.75 -0.26
CA GLY A 247 8.33 -0.81 -1.02
C GLY A 247 7.42 0.00 -0.11
N TRP A 248 6.74 -0.65 0.84
CA TRP A 248 5.91 0.03 1.83
C TRP A 248 6.71 1.01 2.70
N ALA A 249 7.85 0.60 3.28
CA ALA A 249 8.64 1.43 4.18
C ALA A 249 9.18 2.68 3.47
N VAL A 250 9.70 2.52 2.25
CA VAL A 250 10.21 3.63 1.43
C VAL A 250 9.08 4.59 1.07
N ASN A 251 7.92 4.09 0.64
CA ASN A 251 6.77 4.93 0.32
C ASN A 251 6.23 5.65 1.56
N ALA A 252 6.11 4.98 2.70
CA ALA A 252 5.66 5.57 3.95
C ALA A 252 6.59 6.72 4.37
N LYS A 253 7.92 6.52 4.26
CA LYS A 253 8.90 7.57 4.54
C LYS A 253 8.80 8.72 3.55
N ALA A 254 8.69 8.43 2.26
CA ALA A 254 8.61 9.43 1.20
C ALA A 254 7.39 10.33 1.37
N MET A 255 6.21 9.75 1.61
CA MET A 255 4.98 10.51 1.84
C MET A 255 5.05 11.33 3.15
N GLY A 256 5.70 10.79 4.19
CA GLY A 256 5.98 11.54 5.41
C GLY A 256 6.86 12.77 5.16
N LEU A 257 7.91 12.64 4.35
CA LEU A 257 8.79 13.74 3.96
C LEU A 257 8.08 14.76 3.06
N VAL A 258 7.26 14.31 2.10
CA VAL A 258 6.43 15.19 1.26
C VAL A 258 5.49 16.02 2.14
N TYR A 259 4.84 15.39 3.11
CA TYR A 259 3.97 16.08 4.04
C TYR A 259 4.73 17.12 4.87
N LEU A 260 5.89 16.77 5.43
CA LEU A 260 6.72 17.68 6.22
C LEU A 260 7.23 18.87 5.40
N GLU A 261 7.67 18.63 4.17
CA GLU A 261 8.10 19.68 3.26
C GLU A 261 6.92 20.62 2.97
N LEU A 262 5.81 20.11 2.43
CA LEU A 262 4.69 20.97 2.02
C LEU A 262 3.99 21.70 3.17
N SER A 263 3.92 21.09 4.36
CA SER A 263 3.29 21.71 5.53
C SER A 263 4.17 22.77 6.22
N GLY A 264 5.43 22.92 5.81
CA GLY A 264 6.38 23.84 6.45
C GLY A 264 6.73 23.44 7.89
N LYS A 265 6.27 22.27 8.37
CA LYS A 265 6.63 21.71 9.66
C LYS A 265 8.07 21.21 9.58
N LYS A 266 9.04 22.11 9.80
CA LYS A 266 10.42 21.67 10.10
C LYS A 266 10.36 20.77 11.32
N VAL A 267 11.11 19.68 11.26
CA VAL A 267 11.15 18.61 12.25
C VAL A 267 11.67 19.12 13.60
N ALA A 268 10.83 19.83 14.36
CA ALA A 268 11.04 20.09 15.78
C ALA A 268 11.01 18.78 16.59
N ALA A 269 10.57 17.68 15.97
CA ALA A 269 10.56 16.33 16.55
C ALA A 269 11.95 15.64 16.56
N LEU A 270 12.98 16.17 15.90
CA LEU A 270 14.33 15.58 15.86
C LEU A 270 15.30 16.22 16.88
N LYS A 271 14.84 17.19 17.69
CA LYS A 271 15.67 17.87 18.72
C LYS A 271 15.25 17.58 20.16
N LYS A 272 14.30 16.67 20.40
CA LYS A 272 13.97 16.19 21.75
C LYS A 272 14.06 14.67 21.84
N LYS A 273 15.29 14.15 21.83
CA LYS A 273 15.75 13.03 22.65
C LYS A 273 17.24 12.81 22.43
#